data_AF-A0A3M7CSQ8-F1
#
_entry.id   AF-A0A3M7CSQ8-F1
#
_cell.length_a   1.000
_cell.length_b   1.000
_cell.length_c   1.000
_cell.angle_alpha   90.00
_cell.angle_beta   90.00
_cell.angle_gamma   90.00
#
_symmetry.space_group_name_H-M   'P 1'
#
loop_
_entity.id
_entity.type
_entity.pdbx_description
1 polymer ?
#
loop_
_entity_poly.entity_id
_entity_poly.type
_entity_poly.pdbx_seq_one_letter_code
_entity_poly.pdbx_strand_id
1 'polypeptide(L)'
;MEARGKTLDGSSAFNYMAYHRAINGSYDKWAHDVGDSSYSFEQLIPYNERSANVTFPSNDTRVENATVNFDRGAYNEDASQAQPLHVSWSGYAGVFSTSFSHAFQALALRASNLFDPGSLYGANYALSTIDPDVAKRDSSQTSFLNYAMPDIIVYPHTLARKILLGNDSSAEGVAITTSGVNYTLTAQKEVILSAGGFHSPQLLRLSGIGPADQLKQHNIPVVKDLAGGGQNMWDQIFFGVAHPVSFRPRLDSRLIRSTPQRRWRCTKPTGLVLWPVQPAWDTSTFPFLPPGHPQSTVYMLAEKFADDIKQGRRSGNHT
;
A
#
# COMPACT_ATOMS: atom_id res chain seq x y z
N MET A 1 -1.18 15.71 9.23
CA MET A 1 -0.24 15.73 8.09
C MET A 1 0.11 14.29 7.80
N GLU A 2 -0.31 13.78 6.65
CA GLU A 2 -0.04 12.40 6.25
C GLU A 2 1.41 12.29 5.73
N ALA A 3 2.14 11.27 6.18
CA ALA A 3 3.52 11.03 5.75
C ALA A 3 3.52 10.34 4.38
N ARG A 4 4.42 10.75 3.48
CA ARG A 4 4.49 10.23 2.10
C ARG A 4 5.90 9.80 1.75
N GLY A 5 6.00 8.76 0.93
CA GLY A 5 7.28 8.21 0.51
C GLY A 5 7.95 9.07 -0.53
N LYS A 6 9.22 9.37 -0.31
CA LYS A 6 10.09 10.03 -1.29
C LYS A 6 11.30 9.15 -1.57
N THR A 7 11.03 8.02 -2.19
CA THR A 7 12.00 7.02 -2.64
C THR A 7 11.39 6.28 -3.85
N LEU A 8 12.14 5.41 -4.51
CA LEU A 8 11.66 4.65 -5.69
C LEU A 8 10.44 3.77 -5.38
N ASP A 9 10.36 3.23 -4.17
CA ASP A 9 9.19 2.51 -3.65
C ASP A 9 7.94 3.35 -3.39
N GLY A 10 8.08 4.68 -3.38
CA GLY A 10 7.05 5.54 -2.82
C GLY A 10 6.72 5.13 -1.37
N SER A 11 5.42 4.98 -1.06
CA SER A 11 4.97 4.70 0.30
C SER A 11 5.13 3.25 0.75
N SER A 12 5.36 2.28 -0.15
CA SER A 12 5.57 0.89 0.24
C SER A 12 6.85 0.68 1.05
N ALA A 13 7.84 1.58 0.93
CA ALA A 13 9.10 1.49 1.66
C ALA A 13 8.98 1.69 3.19
N PHE A 14 7.94 2.38 3.67
CA PHE A 14 7.84 2.73 5.10
C PHE A 14 6.42 2.60 5.69
N ASN A 15 5.44 2.15 4.93
CA ASN A 15 4.09 1.90 5.44
C ASN A 15 4.05 0.81 6.55
N TYR A 16 2.88 0.52 7.09
CA TYR A 16 2.71 -0.49 8.14
C TYR A 16 2.81 -1.95 7.66
N MET A 17 3.12 -2.20 6.38
CA MET A 17 3.17 -3.51 5.72
C MET A 17 1.84 -4.28 5.68
N ALA A 18 0.80 -3.84 6.39
CA ALA A 18 -0.51 -4.48 6.36
C ALA A 18 -1.02 -4.64 4.92
N TYR A 19 -1.45 -5.86 4.60
CA TYR A 19 -1.99 -6.24 3.32
C TYR A 19 -3.37 -6.87 3.52
N HIS A 20 -4.36 -6.32 2.82
CA HIS A 20 -5.69 -6.91 2.70
C HIS A 20 -6.39 -6.33 1.48
N ARG A 21 -7.20 -7.14 0.80
CA ARG A 21 -8.08 -6.73 -0.30
C ARG A 21 -9.27 -5.97 0.25
N ALA A 22 -9.89 -5.12 -0.58
CA ALA A 22 -11.10 -4.43 -0.17
C ALA A 22 -12.28 -5.42 -0.12
N ILE A 23 -13.35 -5.01 0.58
CA ILE A 23 -14.60 -5.77 0.61
C ILE A 23 -15.31 -5.71 -0.74
N ASN A 24 -16.12 -6.72 -1.06
CA ASN A 24 -16.86 -6.79 -2.32
C ASN A 24 -17.70 -5.53 -2.61
N GLY A 25 -18.43 -5.03 -1.61
CA GLY A 25 -19.25 -3.83 -1.74
C GLY A 25 -18.46 -2.56 -2.07
N SER A 26 -17.15 -2.51 -1.79
CA SER A 26 -16.31 -1.37 -2.17
C SER A 26 -16.08 -1.33 -3.68
N TYR A 27 -15.74 -2.46 -4.30
CA TYR A 27 -15.52 -2.53 -5.74
C TYR A 27 -16.84 -2.41 -6.51
N ASP A 28 -17.92 -3.04 -6.03
CA ASP A 28 -19.23 -2.89 -6.68
C ASP A 28 -19.76 -1.45 -6.61
N LYS A 29 -19.47 -0.74 -5.51
CA LYS A 29 -19.73 0.70 -5.44
C LYS A 29 -18.92 1.48 -6.48
N TRP A 30 -17.64 1.14 -6.71
CA TRP A 30 -16.83 1.79 -7.74
C TRP A 30 -17.40 1.55 -9.14
N ALA A 31 -17.78 0.31 -9.44
CA ALA A 31 -18.41 -0.05 -10.71
C ALA A 31 -19.70 0.75 -10.93
N HIS A 32 -20.53 0.89 -9.89
CA HIS A 32 -21.74 1.69 -9.93
C HIS A 32 -21.46 3.19 -10.13
N ASP A 33 -20.55 3.76 -9.34
CA ASP A 33 -20.26 5.21 -9.37
C ASP A 33 -19.59 5.66 -10.68
N VAL A 34 -18.71 4.82 -11.25
CA VAL A 34 -18.03 5.08 -12.53
C VAL A 34 -18.90 4.69 -13.72
N GLY A 35 -19.89 3.81 -13.52
CA GLY A 35 -20.71 3.27 -14.58
C GLY A 35 -19.99 2.25 -15.47
N ASP A 36 -18.98 1.55 -14.91
CA ASP A 36 -18.18 0.55 -15.63
C ASP A 36 -18.09 -0.74 -14.81
N SER A 37 -18.75 -1.79 -15.30
CA SER A 37 -18.78 -3.12 -14.67
C SER A 37 -17.43 -3.83 -14.64
N SER A 38 -16.43 -3.37 -15.41
CA SER A 38 -15.07 -3.91 -15.35
C SER A 38 -14.38 -3.62 -14.00
N TYR A 39 -14.93 -2.73 -13.19
CA TYR A 39 -14.49 -2.46 -11.82
C TYR A 39 -15.27 -3.23 -10.74
N SER A 40 -16.14 -4.19 -11.10
CA SER A 40 -16.84 -5.01 -10.10
C SER A 40 -15.88 -5.97 -9.40
N PHE A 41 -16.27 -6.48 -8.22
CA PHE A 41 -15.41 -7.37 -7.43
C PHE A 41 -14.95 -8.60 -8.23
N GLU A 42 -15.88 -9.24 -8.95
CA GLU A 42 -15.60 -10.44 -9.75
C GLU A 42 -14.60 -10.21 -10.88
N GLN A 43 -14.62 -9.01 -11.50
CA GLN A 43 -13.72 -8.66 -12.60
C GLN A 43 -12.33 -8.23 -12.09
N LEU A 44 -12.27 -7.67 -10.88
CA LEU A 44 -11.05 -7.16 -10.29
C LEU A 44 -10.26 -8.19 -9.47
N ILE A 45 -10.92 -9.22 -8.93
CA ILE A 45 -10.24 -10.21 -8.09
C ILE A 45 -9.09 -10.95 -8.81
N PRO A 46 -9.20 -11.32 -10.11
CA PRO A 46 -8.10 -12.00 -10.79
C PRO A 46 -6.85 -11.11 -10.90
N TYR A 47 -7.00 -9.79 -10.93
CA TYR A 47 -5.86 -8.86 -10.96
C TYR A 47 -5.15 -8.75 -9.60
N ASN A 48 -5.85 -8.94 -8.47
CA ASN A 48 -5.19 -9.03 -7.16
C ASN A 48 -4.30 -10.27 -7.07
N GLU A 49 -4.77 -11.38 -7.64
CA GLU A 49 -4.12 -12.68 -7.56
C GLU A 49 -2.88 -12.81 -8.45
N ARG A 50 -2.73 -11.95 -9.46
CA ARG A 50 -1.55 -11.95 -10.34
C ARG A 50 -0.28 -11.50 -9.65
N SER A 51 -0.35 -10.52 -8.75
CA SER A 51 0.86 -9.92 -8.19
C SER A 51 1.30 -10.54 -6.86
N ALA A 52 0.35 -11.02 -6.04
CA ALA A 52 0.62 -11.43 -4.67
C ALA A 52 0.88 -12.94 -4.55
N ASN A 53 2.09 -13.30 -4.10
CA ASN A 53 2.47 -14.65 -3.70
C ASN A 53 2.25 -14.81 -2.20
N VAL A 54 1.22 -15.57 -1.82
CA VAL A 54 0.83 -15.74 -0.42
C VAL A 54 1.53 -16.94 0.20
N THR A 55 2.37 -16.68 1.21
CA THR A 55 2.97 -17.73 2.04
C THR A 55 2.16 -17.95 3.30
N PHE A 56 1.68 -19.19 3.46
CA PHE A 56 0.88 -19.61 4.60
C PHE A 56 1.71 -19.70 5.90
N PRO A 57 1.08 -19.49 7.07
CA PRO A 57 1.81 -19.47 8.33
C PRO A 57 2.34 -20.86 8.67
N SER A 58 3.59 -20.94 9.11
CA SER A 58 4.17 -22.15 9.70
C SER A 58 3.91 -22.16 11.21
N ASN A 59 3.58 -23.35 11.75
CA ASN A 59 3.48 -23.58 13.19
C ASN A 59 4.85 -23.55 13.90
N ASP A 60 5.96 -23.55 13.16
CA ASP A 60 7.30 -23.59 13.74
C ASP A 60 7.80 -22.20 14.19
N THR A 61 7.30 -21.13 13.58
CA THR A 61 7.78 -19.76 13.85
C THR A 61 6.92 -19.03 14.88
N ARG A 62 5.63 -19.36 14.95
CA ARG A 62 4.66 -18.69 15.83
C ARG A 62 4.44 -19.50 17.11
N VAL A 63 4.12 -18.80 18.19
CA VAL A 63 3.73 -19.45 19.46
C VAL A 63 2.41 -20.19 19.30
N GLU A 64 2.24 -21.31 20.02
CA GLU A 64 1.07 -22.20 19.91
C GLU A 64 -0.28 -21.48 20.09
N ASN A 65 -0.33 -20.42 20.90
CA ASN A 65 -1.53 -19.61 21.15
C ASN A 65 -1.76 -18.48 20.12
N ALA A 66 -0.94 -18.37 19.08
CA ALA A 66 -1.03 -17.35 18.02
C ALA A 66 -1.43 -17.95 16.66
N THR A 67 -2.41 -18.86 16.69
CA THR A 67 -2.99 -19.50 15.51
C THR A 67 -3.70 -18.48 14.62
N VAL A 68 -3.45 -18.56 13.32
CA VAL A 68 -4.13 -17.77 12.29
C VAL A 68 -5.26 -18.61 11.71
N ASN A 69 -6.46 -18.06 11.60
CA ASN A 69 -7.55 -18.70 10.86
C ASN A 69 -7.57 -18.14 9.44
N PHE A 70 -7.48 -18.98 8.42
CA PHE A 70 -7.56 -18.51 7.03
C PHE A 70 -8.26 -19.54 6.15
N ASP A 71 -8.90 -19.08 5.09
CA ASP A 71 -9.35 -19.94 4.00
C ASP A 71 -8.24 -20.06 2.97
N ARG A 72 -7.73 -21.28 2.75
CA ARG A 72 -6.68 -21.52 1.75
C ARG A 72 -7.22 -21.38 0.32
N GLY A 73 -8.48 -21.73 0.09
CA GLY A 73 -9.12 -21.65 -1.23
C GLY A 73 -9.37 -20.22 -1.72
N ALA A 74 -9.14 -19.22 -0.86
CA ALA A 74 -9.29 -17.81 -1.15
C ALA A 74 -8.04 -17.15 -1.78
N TYR A 75 -6.98 -17.93 -2.01
CA TYR A 75 -5.71 -17.48 -2.56
C TYR A 75 -5.32 -18.33 -3.77
N ASN A 76 -4.75 -17.69 -4.79
CA ASN A 76 -4.25 -18.38 -5.95
C ASN A 76 -2.83 -18.91 -5.69
N GLU A 77 -2.68 -20.23 -5.69
CA GLU A 77 -1.41 -20.95 -5.53
C GLU A 77 -0.81 -21.42 -6.87
N ASP A 78 -1.27 -20.85 -8.00
CA ASP A 78 -0.77 -21.16 -9.33
C ASP A 78 0.69 -20.68 -9.51
N ALA A 79 1.62 -21.60 -9.26
CA ALA A 79 3.06 -21.38 -9.42
C ALA A 79 3.49 -21.06 -10.87
N SER A 80 2.60 -21.19 -11.86
CA SER A 80 2.89 -20.78 -13.25
C SER A 80 2.77 -19.28 -13.48
N GLN A 81 2.13 -18.54 -12.56
CA GLN A 81 2.01 -17.09 -12.63
C GLN A 81 3.17 -16.40 -11.92
N ALA A 82 3.71 -15.35 -12.55
CA ALA A 82 4.72 -14.51 -11.94
C ALA A 82 4.04 -13.63 -10.87
N GLN A 83 4.10 -14.06 -9.61
CA GLN A 83 3.59 -13.34 -8.43
C GLN A 83 4.78 -12.74 -7.65
N PRO A 84 5.27 -11.54 -8.01
CA PRO A 84 6.52 -11.01 -7.47
C PRO A 84 6.42 -10.47 -6.04
N LEU A 85 5.22 -10.16 -5.54
CA LEU A 85 5.03 -9.56 -4.22
C LEU A 85 4.84 -10.66 -3.17
N HIS A 86 5.75 -10.75 -2.22
CA HIS A 86 5.63 -11.64 -1.08
C HIS A 86 4.63 -11.08 -0.07
N VAL A 87 3.62 -11.90 0.23
CA VAL A 87 2.60 -11.59 1.22
C VAL A 87 2.54 -12.76 2.19
N SER A 88 2.73 -12.50 3.47
CA SER A 88 2.78 -13.55 4.48
C SER A 88 2.21 -13.07 5.81
N TRP A 89 1.79 -14.02 6.64
CA TRP A 89 1.61 -13.72 8.06
C TRP A 89 2.99 -13.64 8.71
N SER A 90 3.20 -12.61 9.53
CA SER A 90 4.47 -12.45 10.23
C SER A 90 4.84 -13.73 11.00
N GLY A 91 6.08 -14.21 10.84
CA GLY A 91 6.59 -15.34 11.61
C GLY A 91 6.64 -15.06 13.12
N TYR A 92 6.58 -13.79 13.53
CA TYR A 92 6.50 -13.40 14.94
C TYR A 92 5.11 -12.87 15.29
N ALA A 93 4.53 -13.38 16.38
CA ALA A 93 3.32 -12.83 16.98
C ALA A 93 3.65 -12.26 18.35
N GLY A 94 3.26 -11.01 18.59
CA GLY A 94 3.40 -10.40 19.90
C GLY A 94 2.54 -11.11 20.95
N VAL A 95 3.02 -11.15 22.20
CA VAL A 95 2.24 -11.68 23.34
C VAL A 95 0.94 -10.91 23.58
N PHE A 96 0.88 -9.66 23.13
CA PHE A 96 -0.34 -8.86 23.19
C PHE A 96 -1.41 -9.34 22.22
N SER A 97 -1.01 -9.83 21.04
CA SER A 97 -1.94 -10.17 19.95
C SER A 97 -2.85 -11.33 20.32
N THR A 98 -2.33 -12.29 21.08
CA THR A 98 -3.12 -13.40 21.62
C THR A 98 -4.06 -12.94 22.73
N SER A 99 -3.67 -11.95 23.54
CA SER A 99 -4.56 -11.37 24.56
C SER A 99 -5.71 -10.56 23.94
N PHE A 100 -5.44 -9.86 22.84
CA PHE A 100 -6.45 -9.11 22.10
C PHE A 100 -7.49 -10.03 21.44
N SER A 101 -7.10 -11.20 20.93
CA SER A 101 -8.07 -12.15 20.37
C SER A 101 -9.12 -12.58 21.41
N HIS A 102 -8.70 -12.84 22.66
CA HIS A 102 -9.63 -13.11 23.77
C HIS A 102 -10.51 -11.92 24.11
N ALA A 103 -9.96 -10.70 24.11
CA ALA A 103 -10.73 -9.48 24.36
C ALA A 103 -11.81 -9.28 23.28
N PHE A 104 -11.48 -9.52 22.01
CA PHE A 104 -12.45 -9.45 20.91
C PHE A 104 -13.55 -10.51 21.03
N GLN A 105 -13.21 -11.73 21.41
CA GLN A 105 -14.20 -12.77 21.68
C GLN A 105 -15.16 -12.38 22.81
N ALA A 106 -14.66 -11.75 23.88
CA ALA A 106 -15.49 -11.25 24.97
C ALA A 106 -16.45 -10.12 24.54
N LEU A 107 -16.10 -9.38 23.48
CA LEU A 107 -16.94 -8.37 22.85
C LEU A 107 -17.82 -8.93 21.70
N ALA A 108 -17.92 -10.26 21.59
CA ALA A 108 -18.62 -10.97 20.52
C ALA A 108 -18.09 -10.70 19.08
N LEU A 109 -16.87 -10.17 18.96
CA LEU A 109 -16.13 -10.08 17.70
C LEU A 109 -15.40 -11.42 17.49
N ARG A 110 -16.04 -12.31 16.73
CA ARG A 110 -15.51 -13.65 16.45
C ARG A 110 -14.34 -13.58 15.46
N ALA A 111 -13.47 -14.58 15.55
CA ALA A 111 -12.43 -14.75 14.55
C ALA A 111 -13.05 -15.12 13.20
N SER A 112 -12.57 -14.49 12.12
CA SER A 112 -13.07 -14.70 10.76
C SER A 112 -11.97 -15.34 9.92
N ASN A 113 -12.30 -16.41 9.21
CA ASN A 113 -11.42 -17.03 8.20
C ASN A 113 -11.44 -16.30 6.86
N LEU A 114 -12.40 -15.39 6.65
CA LEU A 114 -12.59 -14.60 5.43
C LEU A 114 -11.93 -13.21 5.50
N PHE A 115 -11.05 -13.00 6.47
CA PHE A 115 -10.37 -11.72 6.73
C PHE A 115 -9.30 -11.45 5.65
N ASP A 116 -9.78 -11.26 4.42
CA ASP A 116 -9.13 -11.35 3.10
C ASP A 116 -9.46 -12.65 2.33
N PRO A 117 -10.25 -12.63 1.21
CA PRO A 117 -10.98 -11.53 0.57
C PRO A 117 -12.44 -11.40 1.02
N GLY A 118 -13.07 -10.29 0.65
CA GLY A 118 -14.53 -10.16 0.60
C GLY A 118 -15.16 -9.56 1.86
N SER A 119 -14.79 -10.02 3.06
CA SER A 119 -15.31 -9.47 4.32
C SER A 119 -14.21 -9.20 5.35
N LEU A 120 -14.13 -7.96 5.84
CA LEU A 120 -13.20 -7.57 6.90
C LEU A 120 -13.86 -7.54 8.28
N TYR A 121 -15.02 -8.20 8.43
CA TYR A 121 -15.74 -8.26 9.70
C TYR A 121 -15.20 -9.39 10.58
N GLY A 122 -14.76 -9.04 11.80
CA GLY A 122 -14.24 -9.98 12.79
C GLY A 122 -12.81 -9.65 13.21
N ALA A 123 -12.19 -10.54 13.98
CA ALA A 123 -10.83 -10.37 14.48
C ALA A 123 -9.88 -11.42 13.89
N ASN A 124 -8.75 -11.01 13.31
CA ASN A 124 -7.76 -11.97 12.81
C ASN A 124 -6.38 -11.33 12.63
N TYR A 125 -5.36 -12.17 12.44
CA TYR A 125 -4.06 -11.72 12.02
C TYR A 125 -4.07 -11.24 10.58
N ALA A 126 -3.64 -9.99 10.39
CA ALA A 126 -3.49 -9.39 9.07
C ALA A 126 -2.31 -10.00 8.31
N LEU A 127 -2.46 -10.13 6.99
CA LEU A 127 -1.33 -10.37 6.11
C LEU A 127 -0.41 -9.15 6.09
N SER A 128 0.86 -9.39 5.81
CA SER A 128 1.87 -8.36 5.70
C SER A 128 2.71 -8.55 4.44
N THR A 129 3.16 -7.47 3.81
CA THR A 129 4.11 -7.54 2.69
C THR A 129 5.52 -7.74 3.22
N ILE A 130 5.78 -8.98 3.60
CA ILE A 130 7.02 -9.47 4.19
C ILE A 130 7.43 -10.72 3.43
N ASP A 131 8.67 -10.74 2.96
CA ASP A 131 9.33 -11.95 2.49
C ASP A 131 9.58 -12.88 3.68
N PRO A 132 8.95 -14.07 3.72
CA PRO A 132 9.02 -14.97 4.85
C PRO A 132 10.40 -15.64 5.00
N ASP A 133 11.18 -15.78 3.92
CA ASP A 133 12.45 -16.50 3.93
C ASP A 133 13.55 -15.64 4.58
N VAL A 134 13.54 -14.33 4.33
CA VAL A 134 14.52 -13.38 4.89
C VAL A 134 13.95 -12.49 5.98
N ALA A 135 12.64 -12.56 6.26
CA ALA A 135 11.92 -11.73 7.22
C ALA A 135 12.12 -10.22 6.99
N LYS A 136 12.12 -9.79 5.73
CA LYS A 136 12.26 -8.37 5.33
C LYS A 136 10.99 -7.87 4.68
N ARG A 137 10.75 -6.56 4.81
CA ARG A 137 9.72 -5.85 4.05
C ARG A 137 9.87 -6.16 2.56
N ASP A 138 8.76 -6.50 1.93
CA ASP A 138 8.65 -6.51 0.48
C ASP A 138 7.85 -5.28 0.02
N SER A 139 8.37 -4.61 -1.00
CA SER A 139 8.04 -3.25 -1.42
C SER A 139 7.96 -3.18 -2.95
N SER A 140 7.36 -2.12 -3.51
CA SER A 140 7.18 -2.03 -4.96
C SER A 140 8.50 -2.12 -5.75
N GLN A 141 9.60 -1.60 -5.21
CA GLN A 141 10.92 -1.71 -5.80
C GLN A 141 11.43 -3.15 -5.72
N THR A 142 11.37 -3.77 -4.54
CA THR A 142 11.93 -5.11 -4.34
C THR A 142 11.18 -6.18 -5.12
N SER A 143 9.85 -6.05 -5.23
CA SER A 143 9.01 -6.99 -5.98
C SER A 143 9.01 -6.70 -7.48
N PHE A 144 8.67 -5.48 -7.90
CA PHE A 144 8.36 -5.21 -9.32
C PHE A 144 9.52 -4.54 -10.07
N LEU A 145 10.16 -3.51 -9.50
CA LEU A 145 11.25 -2.80 -10.18
C LEU A 145 12.44 -3.75 -10.39
N ASN A 146 12.85 -4.49 -9.36
CA ASN A 146 13.94 -5.45 -9.46
C ASN A 146 13.64 -6.57 -10.47
N TYR A 147 12.37 -7.00 -10.56
CA TYR A 147 11.94 -7.99 -11.55
C TYR A 147 11.98 -7.44 -12.98
N ALA A 148 11.66 -6.16 -13.19
CA ALA A 148 11.62 -5.52 -14.51
C ALA A 148 13.00 -5.02 -15.02
N MET A 149 14.02 -4.98 -14.17
CA MET A 149 15.39 -4.66 -14.61
C MET A 149 15.99 -5.84 -15.39
N PRO A 150 16.66 -5.63 -16.54
CA PRO A 150 17.30 -4.40 -17.02
C PRO A 150 16.51 -3.58 -18.07
N ASP A 151 15.25 -3.90 -18.34
CA ASP A 151 14.52 -3.37 -19.51
C ASP A 151 13.97 -1.93 -19.32
N ILE A 152 14.25 -1.31 -18.18
CA ILE A 152 13.73 0.02 -17.82
C ILE A 152 14.84 0.96 -17.36
N ILE A 153 14.69 2.25 -17.71
CA ILE A 153 15.61 3.32 -17.31
C ILE A 153 15.00 4.08 -16.13
N VAL A 154 15.75 4.19 -15.05
CA VAL A 154 15.34 4.93 -13.85
C VAL A 154 16.16 6.22 -13.75
N TYR A 155 15.47 7.36 -13.61
CA TYR A 155 16.08 8.66 -13.35
C TYR A 155 15.92 9.02 -11.86
N PRO A 156 16.85 8.62 -10.98
CA PRO A 156 16.76 8.97 -9.56
C PRO A 156 16.92 10.49 -9.36
N HIS A 157 16.44 11.00 -8.23
CA HIS A 157 16.55 12.41 -7.85
C HIS A 157 16.00 13.41 -8.90
N THR A 158 15.08 12.96 -9.75
CA THR A 158 14.52 13.74 -10.85
C THR A 158 13.06 14.07 -10.55
N LEU A 159 12.70 15.36 -10.61
CA LEU A 159 11.35 15.85 -10.34
C LEU A 159 10.61 16.15 -11.64
N ALA A 160 9.47 15.48 -11.87
CA ALA A 160 8.53 15.85 -12.92
C ALA A 160 7.81 17.15 -12.54
N ARG A 161 7.79 18.11 -13.46
CA ARG A 161 7.20 19.44 -13.25
C ARG A 161 5.91 19.68 -14.01
N LYS A 162 5.85 19.18 -15.24
CA LYS A 162 4.73 19.41 -16.16
C LYS A 162 4.73 18.34 -17.25
N ILE A 163 3.55 17.88 -17.65
CA ILE A 163 3.34 17.07 -18.85
C ILE A 163 3.30 18.01 -20.04
N LEU A 164 4.09 17.70 -21.06
CA LEU A 164 4.11 18.44 -22.31
C LEU A 164 3.03 17.87 -23.21
N LEU A 165 2.14 18.75 -23.65
CA LEU A 165 0.99 18.39 -24.48
C LEU A 165 1.17 18.99 -25.88
N GLY A 166 0.88 18.19 -26.90
CA GLY A 166 0.83 18.61 -28.29
C GLY A 166 -0.40 19.44 -28.61
N ASN A 167 -0.50 19.90 -29.86
CA ASN A 167 -1.63 20.73 -30.32
C ASN A 167 -2.98 20.00 -30.27
N ASP A 168 -2.97 18.68 -30.37
CA ASP A 168 -4.13 17.79 -30.27
C ASP A 168 -4.42 17.35 -28.82
N SER A 169 -3.74 17.95 -27.84
CA SER A 169 -3.76 17.55 -26.42
C SER A 169 -3.20 16.14 -26.14
N SER A 170 -2.46 15.54 -27.08
CA SER A 170 -1.70 14.31 -26.82
C SER A 170 -0.52 14.57 -25.89
N ALA A 171 -0.16 13.60 -25.05
CA ALA A 171 0.99 13.72 -24.16
C ALA A 171 2.29 13.35 -24.90
N GLU A 172 3.09 14.37 -25.25
CA GLU A 172 4.33 14.23 -26.03
C GLU A 172 5.57 14.04 -25.16
N GLY A 173 5.49 14.34 -23.86
CA GLY A 173 6.62 14.22 -22.96
C GLY A 173 6.40 14.81 -21.57
N VAL A 174 7.49 14.94 -20.82
CA VAL A 174 7.51 15.48 -19.47
C VAL A 174 8.69 16.43 -19.31
N ALA A 175 8.41 17.63 -18.80
CA ALA A 175 9.42 18.56 -18.33
C ALA A 175 9.89 18.15 -16.94
N ILE A 176 11.19 17.97 -16.77
CA ILE A 176 11.82 17.48 -15.54
C ILE A 176 12.89 18.44 -15.04
N THR A 177 13.22 18.33 -13.75
CA THR A 177 14.41 18.96 -13.17
C THR A 177 15.24 17.87 -12.48
N THR A 178 16.54 17.80 -12.81
CA THR A 178 17.50 16.94 -12.11
C THR A 178 18.75 17.75 -11.79
N SER A 179 19.23 17.63 -10.55
CA SER A 179 20.39 18.41 -10.04
C SER A 179 20.28 19.93 -10.28
N GLY A 180 19.06 20.48 -10.25
CA GLY A 180 18.79 21.91 -10.47
C GLY A 180 18.74 22.34 -11.94
N VAL A 181 19.00 21.44 -12.89
CA VAL A 181 18.97 21.71 -14.33
C VAL A 181 17.68 21.15 -14.94
N ASN A 182 17.07 21.92 -15.85
CA ASN A 182 15.83 21.55 -16.52
C ASN A 182 16.13 20.73 -17.78
N TYR A 183 15.40 19.63 -17.94
CA TYR A 183 15.45 18.78 -19.13
C TYR A 183 14.04 18.43 -19.59
N THR A 184 13.94 17.91 -20.81
CA THR A 184 12.71 17.39 -21.38
C THR A 184 12.91 15.93 -21.76
N LEU A 185 12.00 15.07 -21.32
CA LEU A 185 11.91 13.69 -21.77
C LEU A 185 10.72 13.57 -22.74
N THR A 186 10.96 13.10 -23.95
CA THR A 186 9.92 12.88 -24.98
C THR A 186 9.39 11.45 -24.91
N ALA A 187 8.07 11.29 -25.02
CA ALA A 187 7.39 10.00 -25.04
C ALA A 187 6.87 9.69 -26.45
N GLN A 188 7.10 8.47 -26.95
CA GLN A 188 6.65 8.05 -28.28
C GLN A 188 5.26 7.40 -28.28
N LYS A 189 4.82 6.88 -27.13
CA LYS A 189 3.56 6.16 -27.00
C LYS A 189 2.65 6.84 -26.00
N GLU A 190 3.02 6.79 -24.72
CA GLU A 190 2.15 7.20 -23.63
C GLU A 190 2.96 7.80 -22.47
N VAL A 191 2.29 8.64 -21.67
CA VAL A 191 2.80 9.16 -20.39
C VAL A 191 1.89 8.66 -19.28
N ILE A 192 2.43 7.85 -18.37
CA ILE A 192 1.68 7.28 -17.25
C ILE A 192 1.97 8.08 -15.98
N LEU A 193 0.92 8.53 -15.31
CA LEU A 193 1.03 9.40 -14.13
C LEU A 193 0.82 8.62 -12.82
N SER A 194 1.92 8.32 -12.13
CA SER A 194 1.93 7.56 -10.87
C SER A 194 2.54 8.34 -9.69
N ALA A 195 2.29 9.65 -9.61
CA ALA A 195 2.87 10.52 -8.57
C ALA A 195 2.08 10.54 -7.23
N GLY A 196 1.12 9.62 -7.07
CA GLY A 196 0.25 9.51 -5.88
C GLY A 196 -0.86 10.56 -5.81
N GLY A 197 -1.79 10.39 -4.86
CA GLY A 197 -3.04 11.16 -4.77
C GLY A 197 -2.87 12.68 -4.61
N PHE A 198 -1.70 13.15 -4.19
CA PHE A 198 -1.43 14.58 -4.02
C PHE A 198 -0.70 15.21 -5.22
N HIS A 199 0.35 14.56 -5.73
CA HIS A 199 1.17 15.17 -6.78
C HIS A 199 0.66 14.85 -8.18
N SER A 200 -0.07 13.75 -8.39
CA SER A 200 -0.73 13.51 -9.68
C SER A 200 -1.70 14.64 -10.07
N PRO A 201 -2.69 15.04 -9.23
CA PRO A 201 -3.56 16.17 -9.58
C PRO A 201 -2.82 17.51 -9.62
N GLN A 202 -1.73 17.67 -8.87
CA GLN A 202 -0.88 18.86 -8.99
C GLN A 202 -0.21 18.91 -10.37
N LEU A 203 0.35 17.80 -10.85
CA LEU A 203 1.02 17.72 -12.14
C LEU A 203 0.04 17.96 -13.30
N LEU A 204 -1.18 17.39 -13.21
CA LEU A 204 -2.25 17.65 -14.18
C LEU A 204 -2.60 19.14 -14.24
N ARG A 205 -2.80 19.79 -13.08
CA ARG A 205 -3.08 21.24 -13.03
C ARG A 205 -1.95 22.08 -13.59
N LEU A 206 -0.69 21.77 -13.24
CA LEU A 206 0.49 22.43 -13.83
C LEU A 206 0.58 22.21 -15.36
N SER A 207 -0.05 21.17 -15.87
CA SER A 207 -0.14 20.83 -17.29
C SER A 207 -1.36 21.45 -17.99
N GLY A 208 -2.18 22.24 -17.28
CA GLY A 208 -3.38 22.88 -17.83
C GLY A 208 -4.62 21.99 -17.82
N ILE A 209 -4.62 20.88 -17.07
CA ILE A 209 -5.74 19.95 -16.92
C ILE A 209 -6.30 20.08 -15.49
N GLY A 210 -7.48 20.66 -15.34
CA GLY A 210 -8.09 20.92 -14.03
C GLY A 210 -9.13 22.04 -14.08
N PRO A 211 -9.64 22.53 -12.93
CA PRO A 211 -10.68 23.54 -12.89
C PRO A 211 -10.22 24.86 -13.52
N ALA A 212 -10.90 25.32 -14.58
CA ALA A 212 -10.48 26.47 -15.37
C ALA A 212 -10.25 27.74 -14.55
N ASP A 213 -11.08 28.01 -13.54
CA ASP A 213 -10.96 29.22 -12.71
C ASP A 213 -9.69 29.21 -11.85
N GLN A 214 -9.33 28.05 -11.28
CA GLN A 214 -8.09 27.91 -10.52
C GLN A 214 -6.86 28.01 -11.44
N LEU A 215 -6.93 27.42 -12.64
CA LEU A 215 -5.84 27.50 -13.61
C LEU A 215 -5.60 28.95 -14.05
N LYS A 216 -6.67 29.70 -14.35
CA LYS A 216 -6.61 31.14 -14.68
C LYS A 216 -6.04 31.97 -13.53
N GLN A 217 -6.43 31.70 -12.29
CA GLN A 217 -5.89 32.39 -11.10
C GLN A 217 -4.37 32.26 -10.98
N HIS A 218 -3.80 31.16 -11.46
CA HIS A 218 -2.36 30.89 -11.46
C HIS A 218 -1.67 31.18 -12.79
N ASN A 219 -2.34 31.86 -13.74
CA ASN A 219 -1.82 32.15 -15.09
C ASN A 219 -1.38 30.89 -15.87
N ILE A 220 -2.10 29.78 -15.67
CA ILE A 220 -1.86 28.52 -16.39
C ILE A 220 -2.86 28.44 -17.55
N PRO A 221 -2.39 28.26 -18.80
CA PRO A 221 -3.28 28.02 -19.94
C PRO A 221 -4.15 26.79 -19.72
N VAL A 222 -5.46 26.93 -19.93
CA VAL A 222 -6.42 25.84 -19.80
C VAL A 222 -6.37 24.98 -21.06
N VAL A 223 -5.94 23.74 -20.92
CA VAL A 223 -5.96 22.73 -22.00
C VAL A 223 -7.25 21.92 -21.92
N LYS A 224 -7.61 21.45 -20.72
CA LYS A 224 -8.87 20.74 -20.47
C LYS A 224 -9.45 21.20 -19.14
N ASP A 225 -10.65 21.77 -19.20
CA ASP A 225 -11.42 22.08 -17.99
C ASP A 225 -11.97 20.78 -17.40
N LEU A 226 -11.51 20.48 -16.18
CA LEU A 226 -11.92 19.31 -15.43
C LEU A 226 -12.24 19.76 -14.01
N ALA A 227 -13.52 20.03 -13.74
CA ALA A 227 -13.98 20.54 -12.44
C ALA A 227 -13.58 19.65 -11.25
N GLY A 228 -13.50 18.32 -11.46
CA GLY A 228 -13.02 17.37 -10.44
C GLY A 228 -11.50 17.26 -10.30
N GLY A 229 -10.72 17.94 -11.14
CA GLY A 229 -9.25 17.83 -11.20
C GLY A 229 -8.57 18.25 -9.90
N GLY A 230 -8.22 17.29 -9.06
CA GLY A 230 -7.62 17.52 -7.74
C GLY A 230 -8.61 17.81 -6.62
N GLN A 231 -9.89 17.48 -6.82
CA GLN A 231 -10.93 17.48 -5.79
C GLN A 231 -11.25 16.05 -5.35
N ASN A 232 -12.22 15.89 -4.43
CA ASN A 232 -12.71 14.60 -3.97
C ASN A 232 -11.62 13.70 -3.37
N MET A 233 -10.77 14.28 -2.52
CA MET A 233 -9.75 13.52 -1.79
C MET A 233 -10.41 12.78 -0.61
N TRP A 234 -10.18 11.48 -0.55
CA TRP A 234 -10.61 10.60 0.54
C TRP A 234 -9.39 10.08 1.29
N ASP A 235 -9.45 10.12 2.61
CA ASP A 235 -8.44 9.59 3.51
C ASP A 235 -9.12 9.01 4.75
N GLN A 236 -8.42 8.17 5.49
CA GLN A 236 -8.90 7.51 6.70
C GLN A 236 -8.41 8.28 7.93
N ILE A 237 -9.34 8.70 8.78
CA ILE A 237 -8.97 9.35 10.04
C ILE A 237 -8.38 8.30 10.97
N PHE A 238 -7.09 8.43 11.26
CA PHE A 238 -6.39 7.58 12.20
C PHE A 238 -6.10 8.32 13.51
N PHE A 239 -6.44 7.71 14.64
CA PHE A 239 -6.05 8.19 15.96
C PHE A 239 -5.64 7.01 16.84
N GLY A 240 -4.53 7.16 17.56
CA GLY A 240 -4.03 6.13 18.46
C GLY A 240 -4.69 6.21 19.83
N VAL A 241 -5.13 5.06 20.35
CA VAL A 241 -5.51 4.92 21.77
C VAL A 241 -4.37 4.23 22.49
N ALA A 242 -3.84 4.88 23.53
CA ALA A 242 -2.78 4.32 24.37
C ALA A 242 -3.31 4.01 25.77
N HIS A 243 -3.01 2.81 26.27
CA HIS A 243 -3.33 2.40 27.63
C HIS A 243 -2.09 1.82 28.32
N PRO A 244 -1.77 2.23 29.56
CA PRO A 244 -0.64 1.68 30.28
C PRO A 244 -0.89 0.22 30.64
N VAL A 245 0.07 -0.65 30.34
CA VAL A 245 0.00 -2.09 30.64
C VAL A 245 1.22 -2.51 31.46
N SER A 246 0.99 -3.36 32.46
CA SER A 246 2.06 -3.95 33.26
C SER A 246 2.49 -5.26 32.62
N PHE A 247 3.62 -5.27 31.92
CA PHE A 247 4.19 -6.50 31.36
C PHE A 247 5.67 -6.64 31.75
N ARG A 248 6.11 -7.89 31.96
CA ARG A 248 7.54 -8.21 32.11
C ARG A 248 8.08 -8.60 30.72
N PRO A 249 8.96 -7.80 30.08
CA PRO A 249 9.60 -8.24 28.84
C PRO A 249 10.45 -9.48 29.12
N ARG A 250 10.12 -10.62 28.50
CA ARG A 250 11.07 -11.72 28.36
C ARG A 250 12.04 -11.34 27.25
N LEU A 251 13.12 -10.65 27.61
CA LEU A 251 14.27 -10.48 26.72
C LEU A 251 14.91 -11.86 26.52
N ASP A 252 14.83 -12.42 25.32
CA ASP A 252 15.72 -13.53 24.97
C ASP A 252 17.15 -12.99 24.96
N SER A 253 17.95 -13.48 25.90
CA SER A 253 19.36 -13.13 26.09
C SER A 253 20.25 -13.35 24.85
N ARG A 254 19.75 -14.01 23.80
CA ARG A 254 20.47 -14.22 22.53
C ARG A 254 20.60 -12.95 21.68
N LEU A 255 19.65 -12.01 21.76
CA LEU A 255 19.65 -10.77 20.94
C LEU A 255 20.58 -9.66 21.48
N ILE A 256 21.09 -9.79 22.72
CA ILE A 256 21.88 -8.75 23.40
C ILE A 256 23.39 -8.86 23.10
N ARG A 257 23.86 -9.94 22.47
CA ARG A 257 25.31 -10.18 22.30
C ARG A 257 25.99 -9.39 21.17
N SER A 258 25.27 -8.67 20.33
CA SER A 258 25.85 -7.98 19.16
C SER A 258 26.06 -6.47 19.30
N THR A 259 25.69 -5.85 20.43
CA THR A 259 25.88 -4.40 20.64
C THR A 259 26.75 -4.12 21.89
N PRO A 260 27.79 -3.26 21.80
CA PRO A 260 28.64 -2.95 22.95
C PRO A 260 27.82 -2.31 24.07
N GLN A 261 27.93 -2.89 25.25
CA GLN A 261 27.22 -2.51 26.47
C GLN A 261 27.40 -1.02 26.82
N ARG A 262 26.34 -0.22 26.74
CA ARG A 262 26.10 0.86 27.71
C ARG A 262 25.07 0.39 28.71
N ARG A 263 25.56 0.03 29.88
CA ARG A 263 24.79 -0.49 31.03
C ARG A 263 24.03 0.67 31.69
N TRP A 264 22.82 0.96 31.23
CA TRP A 264 21.95 1.92 31.92
C TRP A 264 21.21 1.20 33.06
N ARG A 265 21.62 1.47 34.30
CA ARG A 265 20.90 1.04 35.51
C ARG A 265 19.61 1.85 35.62
N CYS A 266 18.47 1.17 35.56
CA CYS A 266 17.18 1.75 35.89
C CYS A 266 17.03 1.79 37.42
N THR A 267 17.27 2.95 38.03
CA THR A 267 17.00 3.20 39.45
C THR A 267 15.76 4.07 39.58
N LYS A 268 14.56 3.45 39.53
CA LYS A 268 13.34 3.79 40.30
C LYS A 268 12.12 3.00 39.76
N PRO A 269 11.12 2.65 40.60
CA PRO A 269 10.02 1.75 40.23
C PRO A 269 8.86 2.41 39.46
N THR A 270 8.96 3.71 39.16
CA THR A 270 7.92 4.50 38.48
C THR A 270 8.59 5.38 37.44
N GLY A 271 8.83 4.85 36.24
CA GLY A 271 9.47 5.57 35.16
C GLY A 271 9.02 5.03 33.82
N LEU A 272 8.28 5.86 33.07
CA LEU A 272 7.94 5.65 31.68
C LEU A 272 9.25 5.55 30.87
N VAL A 273 9.59 4.35 30.41
CA VAL A 273 10.72 4.14 29.51
C VAL A 273 10.20 4.22 28.08
N LEU A 274 10.39 5.37 27.43
CA LEU A 274 10.26 5.51 25.98
C LEU A 274 11.49 4.86 25.33
N TRP A 275 11.36 3.59 24.96
CA TRP A 275 12.32 2.92 24.09
C TRP A 275 12.06 3.33 22.64
N PRO A 276 13.09 3.63 21.83
CA PRO A 276 12.98 3.68 20.38
C PRO A 276 13.10 2.25 19.83
N VAL A 277 12.29 1.33 20.33
CA VAL A 277 11.88 0.19 19.51
C VAL A 277 10.67 0.73 18.78
N GLN A 278 10.67 0.73 17.44
CA GLN A 278 9.45 0.98 16.67
C GLN A 278 8.30 0.32 17.41
N PRO A 279 7.25 1.05 17.80
CA PRO A 279 6.08 0.39 18.34
C PRO A 279 5.73 -0.69 17.32
N ALA A 280 5.89 -1.94 17.73
CA ALA A 280 5.36 -3.09 17.03
C ALA A 280 3.85 -2.92 17.16
N TRP A 281 3.30 -2.01 16.36
CA TRP A 281 1.89 -1.98 16.02
C TRP A 281 1.71 -3.24 15.20
N ASP A 282 1.47 -4.34 15.91
CA ASP A 282 1.04 -5.57 15.29
C ASP A 282 -0.33 -5.28 14.71
N THR A 283 -0.39 -5.08 13.39
CA THR A 283 -1.61 -4.78 12.65
C THR A 283 -2.66 -5.89 12.78
N SER A 284 -2.29 -7.06 13.31
CA SER A 284 -3.24 -8.10 13.75
C SER A 284 -4.09 -7.75 14.98
N THR A 285 -3.79 -6.67 15.68
CA THR A 285 -4.51 -6.28 16.91
C THR A 285 -5.67 -5.33 16.67
N PHE A 286 -6.00 -5.01 15.42
CA PHE A 286 -7.15 -4.16 15.11
C PHE A 286 -8.45 -4.98 15.05
N PRO A 287 -9.51 -4.61 15.80
CA PRO A 287 -10.83 -5.25 15.69
C PRO A 287 -11.52 -4.98 14.35
N PHE A 288 -11.11 -3.90 13.69
CA PHE A 288 -11.56 -3.48 12.37
C PHE A 288 -10.32 -3.00 11.63
N LEU A 289 -9.95 -3.69 10.56
CA LEU A 289 -9.06 -3.09 9.58
C LEU A 289 -9.89 -2.11 8.75
N PRO A 290 -9.48 -0.84 8.64
CA PRO A 290 -10.20 0.08 7.78
C PRO A 290 -10.21 -0.49 6.34
N PRO A 291 -11.36 -0.44 5.64
CA PRO A 291 -11.50 -1.05 4.33
C PRO A 291 -10.44 -0.50 3.37
N GLY A 292 -9.56 -1.40 2.92
CA GLY A 292 -8.45 -1.11 2.02
C GLY A 292 -7.31 -0.34 2.68
N HIS A 293 -6.29 -1.05 3.17
CA HIS A 293 -4.94 -0.49 3.12
C HIS A 293 -4.59 -0.42 1.63
N PRO A 294 -4.20 0.73 1.07
CA PRO A 294 -4.30 0.98 -0.38
C PRO A 294 -3.40 0.09 -1.24
N GLN A 295 -2.47 -0.65 -0.64
CA GLN A 295 -1.44 -1.40 -1.35
C GLN A 295 -2.00 -2.51 -2.26
N SER A 296 -2.93 -3.35 -1.79
CA SER A 296 -3.55 -4.40 -2.61
C SER A 296 -4.26 -3.81 -3.84
N THR A 297 -5.04 -2.76 -3.57
CA THR A 297 -5.86 -2.06 -4.58
C THR A 297 -4.99 -1.33 -5.61
N VAL A 298 -3.87 -0.74 -5.19
CA VAL A 298 -2.91 -0.09 -6.11
C VAL A 298 -2.29 -1.11 -7.06
N TYR A 299 -1.86 -2.27 -6.55
CA TYR A 299 -1.27 -3.31 -7.41
C TYR A 299 -2.29 -3.93 -8.35
N MET A 300 -3.49 -4.22 -7.86
CA MET A 300 -4.63 -4.68 -8.69
C MET A 300 -4.93 -3.71 -9.84
N LEU A 301 -5.02 -2.41 -9.57
CA LEU A 301 -5.25 -1.41 -10.63
C LEU A 301 -4.06 -1.32 -11.59
N ALA A 302 -2.83 -1.45 -11.10
CA ALA A 302 -1.65 -1.47 -11.97
C ALA A 302 -1.67 -2.66 -12.95
N GLU A 303 -2.01 -3.86 -12.47
CA GLU A 303 -2.17 -5.05 -13.33
C GLU A 303 -3.29 -4.86 -14.37
N LYS A 304 -4.44 -4.33 -13.95
CA LYS A 304 -5.55 -4.02 -14.87
C LYS A 304 -5.12 -3.03 -15.95
N PHE A 305 -4.50 -1.92 -15.57
CA PHE A 305 -4.05 -0.91 -16.53
C PHE A 305 -2.94 -1.43 -17.45
N ALA A 306 -2.02 -2.26 -16.93
CA ALA A 306 -1.01 -2.91 -17.77
C ALA A 306 -1.66 -3.83 -18.83
N ASP A 307 -2.71 -4.55 -18.45
CA ASP A 307 -3.48 -5.40 -19.37
C ASP A 307 -4.23 -4.58 -20.41
N ASP A 308 -4.90 -3.50 -19.99
CA ASP A 308 -5.59 -2.57 -20.90
C ASP A 308 -4.61 -1.96 -21.92
N ILE A 309 -3.42 -1.52 -21.48
CA ILE A 309 -2.35 -0.99 -22.36
C ILE A 309 -1.87 -2.05 -23.36
N LYS A 310 -1.58 -3.27 -22.90
CA LYS A 310 -1.11 -4.37 -23.78
C LYS A 310 -2.14 -4.73 -24.85
N GLN A 311 -3.42 -4.63 -24.52
CA GLN A 311 -4.52 -4.94 -25.42
C GLN A 311 -4.96 -3.73 -26.27
N GLY A 312 -4.32 -2.57 -26.11
CA GLY A 312 -4.68 -1.33 -26.82
C GLY A 312 -6.06 -0.79 -26.43
N ARG A 313 -6.63 -1.24 -25.30
CA ARG A 313 -7.89 -0.73 -24.79
C ARG A 313 -7.62 0.61 -24.11
N ARG A 314 -8.05 1.70 -24.75
CA ARG A 314 -8.15 2.98 -24.05
C ARG A 314 -9.34 2.88 -23.11
N SER A 315 -9.13 3.04 -21.80
CA SER A 315 -10.24 3.12 -20.84
C SER A 315 -11.24 4.17 -21.36
N GLY A 316 -12.51 3.77 -21.37
CA GLY A 316 -13.52 4.27 -22.29
C GLY A 316 -13.66 5.80 -22.37
N ASN A 317 -14.18 6.24 -23.52
CA ASN A 317 -14.76 7.58 -23.69
C ASN A 317 -15.86 7.82 -22.65
N HIS A 318 -15.49 8.24 -21.45
CA HIS A 318 -16.40 8.87 -20.52
C HIS A 318 -16.27 10.37 -20.73
N THR A 319 -17.23 10.89 -21.50
CA THR A 319 -17.51 12.32 -21.68
C THR A 319 -17.83 12.99 -20.35
#